data_AF-A0A132AJU5-F1
#
_entry.id   AF-A0A132AJU5-F1
#
_cell.length_a   1.000
_cell.length_b   1.000
_cell.length_c   1.000
_cell.angle_alpha   90.00
_cell.angle_beta   90.00
_cell.angle_gamma   90.00
#
_symmetry.space_group_name_H-M   'P 1'
#
loop_
_entity.id
_entity.type
_entity.pdbx_description
1 polymer ?
#
loop_
_entity_poly.entity_id
_entity_poly.type
_entity_poly.pdbx_seq_one_letter_code
_entity_poly.pdbx_strand_id
1 'polypeptide(L)'
;PNATQEKVYNEAAKAIVKDVLGGYNGTIFAYGQTSSGKTHTMEGVLNDPDFMGIIPRIVNDIFNYIYSMDEAIEFHIKVSYFEIYLDKIRDLLDGKYF
;
A
#
# COMPACT_ATOMS: atom_id res chain seq x y z
N PRO A 1 17.89 11.34 4.49
CA PRO A 1 17.09 12.44 3.87
C PRO A 1 17.17 12.53 2.33
N ASN A 2 18.10 11.82 1.66
CA ASN A 2 18.31 11.98 0.20
C ASN A 2 17.69 10.85 -0.65
N ALA A 3 17.02 9.88 -0.02
CA ALA A 3 16.33 8.83 -0.77
C ALA A 3 14.99 9.37 -1.29
N THR A 4 14.70 9.16 -2.56
CA THR A 4 13.40 9.49 -3.16
C THR A 4 12.34 8.49 -2.71
N GLN A 5 11.07 8.88 -2.81
CA GLN A 5 9.94 8.00 -2.51
C GLN A 5 9.94 6.77 -3.41
N GLU A 6 10.33 6.93 -4.68
CA GLU A 6 10.50 5.83 -5.61
C GLU A 6 11.58 4.84 -5.15
N LYS A 7 12.74 5.34 -4.71
CA LYS A 7 13.80 4.47 -4.19
C LYS A 7 13.32 3.67 -2.97
N VAL A 8 12.62 4.31 -2.04
CA VAL A 8 12.05 3.66 -0.86
C VAL A 8 11.05 2.57 -1.27
N TYR A 9 10.17 2.86 -2.23
CA TYR A 9 9.22 1.87 -2.76
C TYR A 9 9.92 0.66 -3.41
N ASN A 10 10.90 0.91 -4.27
CA ASN A 10 11.65 -0.13 -4.99
C ASN A 10 12.37 -1.08 -4.02
N GLU A 11 12.95 -0.54 -2.93
CA GLU A 11 13.69 -1.34 -1.93
C GLU A 11 12.77 -2.05 -0.93
N ALA A 12 11.66 -1.42 -0.52
CA ALA A 12 10.83 -1.93 0.58
C ALA A 12 9.61 -2.74 0.16
N ALA A 13 9.02 -2.48 -1.01
CA ALA A 13 7.67 -2.96 -1.35
C ALA A 13 7.58 -3.69 -2.70
N LYS A 14 8.36 -3.29 -3.70
CA LYS A 14 8.20 -3.78 -5.09
C LYS A 14 8.29 -5.31 -5.23
N ALA A 15 9.23 -5.94 -4.53
CA ALA A 15 9.34 -7.40 -4.52
C ALA A 15 8.09 -8.07 -3.90
N ILE A 16 7.58 -7.50 -2.80
CA ILE A 16 6.37 -8.00 -2.12
C ILE A 16 5.15 -7.90 -3.04
N VAL A 17 4.99 -6.79 -3.79
CA VAL A 17 3.89 -6.64 -4.75
C VAL A 17 3.96 -7.73 -5.83
N LYS A 18 5.16 -8.01 -6.35
CA LYS A 18 5.36 -9.09 -7.34
C LYS A 18 4.98 -10.46 -6.78
N ASP A 19 5.35 -10.75 -5.53
CA ASP A 19 4.99 -12.01 -4.88
C ASP A 19 3.48 -12.12 -4.65
N VAL A 20 2.82 -11.02 -4.27
CA VAL A 20 1.35 -10.97 -4.10
C VAL A 20 0.61 -11.21 -5.42
N LEU A 21 1.09 -10.62 -6.52
CA LEU A 21 0.55 -10.88 -7.86
C LEU A 21 0.80 -12.34 -8.30
N GLY A 22 1.83 -13.00 -7.75
CA GLY A 22 2.09 -14.42 -7.90
C GLY A 22 1.26 -15.35 -7.01
N GLY A 23 0.35 -14.79 -6.19
CA GLY A 23 -0.54 -15.56 -5.31
C GLY A 23 0.00 -15.80 -3.89
N TYR A 24 1.07 -15.10 -3.49
CA TYR A 24 1.61 -15.17 -2.13
C TYR A 24 1.07 -14.04 -1.23
N ASN A 25 1.30 -14.15 0.08
CA ASN A 25 0.94 -13.10 1.03
C ASN A 25 2.12 -12.14 1.26
N GLY A 26 1.82 -10.86 1.45
CA GLY A 26 2.80 -9.81 1.75
C GLY A 26 2.37 -8.94 2.93
N THR A 27 3.33 -8.43 3.70
CA THR A 27 3.05 -7.49 4.79
C THR A 27 4.15 -6.43 4.89
N ILE A 28 3.75 -5.17 4.98
CA ILE A 28 4.65 -4.02 5.12
C ILE A 28 4.28 -3.29 6.40
N PHE A 29 5.28 -3.06 7.26
CA PHE A 29 5.11 -2.29 8.50
C PHE A 29 5.79 -0.93 8.39
N ALA A 30 5.10 0.12 8.85
CA ALA A 30 5.69 1.44 9.06
C ALA A 30 5.74 1.74 10.56
N TYR A 31 6.93 1.95 11.09
CA TYR A 31 7.15 2.20 12.52
C TYR A 31 7.98 3.46 12.75
N GLY A 32 7.70 4.16 13.86
CA GLY A 32 8.41 5.36 14.26
C GLY A 32 7.53 6.29 15.10
N GLN A 33 8.17 7.23 15.81
CA GLN A 33 7.47 8.20 16.65
C GLN A 33 6.61 9.19 15.85
N THR A 34 5.76 9.96 16.53
CA THR A 34 5.04 11.08 15.89
C THR A 34 6.02 12.03 15.19
N SER A 35 5.63 12.53 14.01
CA SER A 35 6.47 13.38 13.15
C SER A 35 7.73 12.71 12.58
N SER A 36 7.87 11.38 12.66
CA SER A 36 9.01 10.65 12.06
C SER A 36 8.91 10.41 10.56
N GLY A 37 7.82 10.83 9.90
CA GLY A 37 7.63 10.66 8.45
C GLY A 37 6.83 9.43 8.00
N LYS A 38 6.20 8.66 8.90
CA LYS A 38 5.40 7.46 8.53
C LYS A 38 4.36 7.74 7.45
N THR A 39 3.53 8.77 7.64
CA THR A 39 2.49 9.19 6.67
C THR A 39 3.12 9.63 5.35
N HIS A 40 4.24 10.35 5.40
CA HIS A 40 4.96 10.76 4.21
C HIS A 40 5.48 9.55 3.41
N THR A 41 6.02 8.53 4.09
CA THR A 41 6.50 7.31 3.42
C THR A 41 5.39 6.42 2.90
N MET A 42 4.32 6.19 3.67
CA MET A 42 3.24 5.26 3.29
C MET A 42 2.28 5.85 2.27
N GLU A 43 1.84 7.09 2.44
CA GLU A 43 0.85 7.72 1.56
C GLU A 43 1.51 8.79 0.68
N GLY A 44 2.32 9.65 1.29
CA GLY A 44 2.95 10.77 0.61
C GLY A 44 1.93 11.76 0.05
N VAL A 45 2.23 12.36 -1.10
CA VAL A 45 1.30 13.23 -1.82
C VAL A 45 0.67 12.41 -2.96
N LEU A 46 -0.57 11.96 -2.78
CA LEU A 46 -1.22 10.94 -3.63
C LEU A 46 -1.17 11.23 -5.14
N ASN A 47 -1.32 12.50 -5.54
CA ASN A 47 -1.41 12.89 -6.95
C ASN A 47 -0.10 13.49 -7.50
N ASP A 48 1.01 13.32 -6.78
CA ASP A 48 2.32 13.80 -7.18
C ASP A 48 3.25 12.60 -7.48
N PRO A 49 3.69 12.40 -8.74
CA PRO A 49 4.54 11.27 -9.12
C PRO A 49 5.86 11.17 -8.34
N ASP A 50 6.42 12.30 -7.93
CA ASP A 50 7.70 12.37 -7.24
C ASP A 50 7.53 12.15 -5.74
N PHE A 51 6.40 12.60 -5.18
CA PHE A 51 6.16 12.60 -3.74
C PHE A 51 5.13 11.56 -3.24
N MET A 52 4.46 10.82 -4.12
CA MET A 52 3.57 9.72 -3.72
C MET A 52 4.33 8.60 -3.00
N GLY A 53 3.73 8.07 -1.94
CA GLY A 53 4.32 7.06 -1.06
C GLY A 53 4.17 5.62 -1.55
N ILE A 54 4.34 4.69 -0.62
CA ILE A 54 4.29 3.24 -0.90
C ILE A 54 2.90 2.79 -1.37
N ILE A 55 1.82 3.13 -0.64
CA ILE A 55 0.45 2.68 -0.94
C ILE A 55 0.01 3.06 -2.36
N PRO A 56 0.06 4.34 -2.81
CA PRO A 56 -0.36 4.69 -4.17
C PRO A 56 0.49 4.01 -5.25
N ARG A 57 1.79 3.77 -5.01
CA ARG A 57 2.66 3.03 -5.95
C ARG A 57 2.30 1.55 -6.04
N ILE A 58 1.99 0.90 -4.91
CA ILE A 58 1.48 -0.49 -4.88
C ILE A 58 0.19 -0.58 -5.70
N VAL A 59 -0.76 0.32 -5.46
CA VAL A 59 -2.03 0.34 -6.18
C VAL A 59 -1.80 0.49 -7.69
N ASN A 60 -0.94 1.42 -8.10
CA ASN A 60 -0.59 1.62 -9.49
C ASN A 60 0.03 0.35 -10.13
N ASP A 61 0.99 -0.28 -9.46
CA ASP A 61 1.64 -1.49 -9.99
C ASP A 61 0.67 -2.69 -10.09
N ILE A 62 -0.26 -2.84 -9.13
CA ILE A 62 -1.30 -3.87 -9.19
C ILE A 62 -2.20 -3.64 -10.41
N PHE A 63 -2.69 -2.42 -10.62
CA PHE A 63 -3.58 -2.13 -11.75
C PHE A 63 -2.84 -2.22 -13.09
N ASN A 64 -1.59 -1.74 -13.18
CA ASN A 64 -0.77 -1.89 -14.37
C ASN A 64 -0.54 -3.36 -14.74
N TYR A 65 -0.30 -4.22 -13.74
CA TYR A 65 -0.21 -5.65 -13.95
C TYR A 65 -1.51 -6.21 -14.54
N ILE A 66 -2.65 -5.91 -13.91
CA ILE A 66 -3.97 -6.37 -14.37
C ILE A 66 -4.25 -5.94 -15.81
N TYR A 67 -3.99 -4.67 -16.16
CA TYR A 67 -4.19 -4.17 -17.52
C TYR A 67 -3.23 -4.76 -18.57
N SER A 68 -2.14 -5.39 -18.13
CA SER A 68 -1.18 -6.06 -19.02
C SER A 68 -1.43 -7.56 -19.22
N MET A 69 -2.38 -8.13 -18.48
CA MET A 69 -2.72 -9.55 -18.55
C MET A 69 -3.73 -9.84 -19.66
N ASP A 70 -3.85 -11.12 -20.01
CA ASP A 70 -4.80 -11.61 -21.01
C ASP A 70 -6.26 -11.30 -20.60
N GLU A 71 -7.08 -10.88 -21.56
CA GLU A 71 -8.51 -10.57 -21.36
C GLU A 71 -9.32 -11.76 -20.82
N ALA A 72 -8.82 -12.99 -20.98
CA ALA A 72 -9.43 -14.19 -20.43
C ALA A 72 -9.30 -14.33 -18.90
N ILE A 73 -8.47 -13.52 -18.24
CA ILE A 73 -8.25 -13.58 -16.79
C ILE A 73 -9.14 -12.56 -16.07
N GLU A 74 -10.02 -13.04 -15.20
CA GLU A 74 -10.85 -12.20 -14.33
C GLU A 74 -10.14 -11.89 -13.01
N PHE A 75 -10.06 -10.60 -12.66
CA PHE A 75 -9.47 -10.12 -11.41
C PHE A 75 -10.53 -9.54 -10.48
N HIS A 76 -10.48 -9.91 -9.19
CA HIS A 76 -11.26 -9.28 -8.13
C HIS A 76 -10.34 -8.69 -7.07
N ILE A 77 -10.34 -7.36 -6.94
CA ILE A 77 -9.61 -6.65 -5.88
C ILE A 77 -10.57 -6.32 -4.75
N LYS A 78 -10.20 -6.67 -3.52
CA LYS A 78 -10.96 -6.32 -2.31
C LYS A 78 -10.03 -5.61 -1.34
N VAL A 79 -10.51 -4.54 -0.72
CA VAL A 79 -9.77 -3.75 0.27
C VAL A 79 -10.57 -3.71 1.57
N SER A 80 -9.87 -3.75 2.68
CA SER A 80 -10.43 -3.56 4.02
C SER A 80 -9.54 -2.59 4.78
N TYR A 81 -10.12 -1.73 5.61
CA TYR A 81 -9.39 -0.74 6.37
C TYR A 81 -9.95 -0.62 7.78
N PHE A 82 -9.11 -0.85 8.78
CA PHE A 82 -9.48 -0.88 10.18
C PHE A 82 -8.33 -0.38 11.05
N GLU A 83 -8.67 0.09 12.25
CA GLU A 83 -7.70 0.43 13.29
C GLU A 83 -7.88 -0.45 14.52
N ILE A 84 -6.79 -0.66 15.26
CA ILE A 84 -6.83 -1.22 16.61
C ILE A 84 -6.55 -0.07 17.58
N TYR A 85 -7.57 0.34 18.33
CA TYR A 85 -7.47 1.41 19.32
C TYR A 85 -8.00 0.90 20.65
N LEU A 86 -7.16 0.95 21.69
CA LEU A 86 -7.47 0.41 23.03
C LEU A 86 -7.96 -1.04 22.99
N ASP A 87 -7.27 -1.89 22.24
CA ASP A 87 -7.59 -3.32 22.06
C ASP A 87 -8.97 -3.59 21.42
N LYS A 88 -9.56 -2.57 20.77
CA LYS A 88 -10.79 -2.70 19.99
C LYS A 88 -10.52 -2.50 18.51
N ILE A 89 -11.12 -3.36 17.70
CA ILE A 89 -11.09 -3.26 16.25
C ILE A 89 -12.22 -2.33 15.81
N ARG A 90 -11.88 -1.33 15.00
CA ARG A 90 -12.85 -0.40 14.43
C ARG A 90 -12.74 -0.39 12.91
N ASP A 91 -13.87 -0.57 12.24
CA ASP A 91 -13.98 -0.42 10.79
C ASP A 91 -13.88 1.06 10.40
N LEU A 92 -12.94 1.40 9.52
CA LEU A 92 -12.75 2.76 9.03
C LEU A 92 -13.58 3.08 7.76
N LEU A 93 -14.23 2.07 7.16
CA LEU A 93 -15.06 2.22 5.96
C LEU A 93 -16.56 2.23 6.27
N ASP A 94 -17.03 1.46 7.26
CA ASP A 94 -18.44 1.42 7.69
C ASP A 94 -18.68 2.17 9.03
N GLY A 95 -17.62 2.57 9.72
CA GLY A 95 -17.69 3.32 10.99
C GLY A 95 -18.26 2.52 12.18
N LYS A 96 -18.48 1.23 12.01
CA LYS A 96 -18.95 0.30 13.06
C LYS A 96 -17.78 -0.26 13.87
N TYR A 97 -18.05 -0.56 15.14
CA TYR A 97 -17.14 -1.29 16.00
C TYR A 97 -17.41 -2.80 15.88
N PHE A 98 -16.34 -3.60 15.82
CA PHE A 98 -16.42 -5.05 15.93
C PHE A 98 -16.23 -5.48 17.39
#